data_AF-A0A2N0QTE4-F1
#
_entry.id   AF-A0A2N0QTE4-F1
#
_cell.length_a   1.000
_cell.length_b   1.000
_cell.length_c   1.000
_cell.angle_alpha   90.00
_cell.angle_beta   90.00
_cell.angle_gamma   90.00
#
_symmetry.space_group_name_H-M   'P 1'
#
loop_
_entity.id
_entity.type
_entity.pdbx_description
1 polymer ?
#
loop_
_entity_poly.entity_id
_entity_poly.type
_entity_poly.pdbx_seq_one_letter_code
_entity_poly.pdbx_strand_id
1 'polypeptide(L)'
;MSNSKQRPYEQENYPASPEIIYYGDRKFNYTVIQEGVYPPVAQLKFTEAPNYFPVPDNYIIKTTWGRSNNCQTIQCSIYYIEGNPHYLICFGNNFQHQVVSVQSTFDASVELHNIITSNKKTAVSGVHLYGLQLKCIDRNRKSKLWALKLHDESSKTTQIRHAKVVHIQDVENVLRDAYRYFAAMESKLPREYAISQTHQEINAHMEQLIPINFVDLTPTITPDFSEEPDITDPIIVEQVRPLQFNSLFNVPHPPHF
;
A
#
# COMPACT_ATOMS: atom_id res chain seq x y z
N MET A 1 22.18 44.33 19.22
CA MET A 1 21.53 43.12 19.80
C MET A 1 20.68 42.50 18.72
N SER A 2 21.15 41.40 18.14
CA SER A 2 20.49 40.73 17.02
C SER A 2 19.26 39.98 17.53
N ASN A 3 18.08 40.52 17.27
CA ASN A 3 16.81 39.88 17.61
C ASN A 3 16.63 38.69 16.66
N SER A 4 17.05 37.49 17.07
CA SER A 4 16.73 36.28 16.31
C SER A 4 15.22 36.06 16.42
N LYS A 5 14.47 36.41 15.37
CA LYS A 5 13.05 36.06 15.28
C LYS A 5 12.97 34.53 15.27
N GLN A 6 12.44 33.97 16.35
CA GLN A 6 12.19 32.54 16.47
C GLN A 6 11.28 32.10 15.30
N ARG A 7 11.64 31.00 14.63
CA ARG A 7 10.87 30.49 13.49
C ARG A 7 9.47 30.08 13.95
N PRO A 8 8.42 30.25 13.12
CA PRO A 8 7.09 29.78 13.49
C PRO A 8 7.07 28.27 13.73
N TYR A 9 6.35 27.83 14.75
CA TYR A 9 6.23 26.41 15.11
C TYR A 9 4.86 26.05 15.69
N GLU A 10 4.56 24.76 15.68
CA GLU A 10 3.32 24.16 16.17
C GLU A 10 3.63 23.36 17.44
N GLN A 11 2.88 23.58 18.52
CA GLN A 11 2.82 22.71 19.69
C GLN A 11 1.52 21.90 19.58
N GLU A 12 1.68 20.61 19.29
CA GLU A 12 0.59 19.72 18.89
C GLU A 12 0.88 18.27 19.28
N ASN A 13 -0.19 17.49 19.39
CA ASN A 13 -0.16 16.02 19.47
C ASN A 13 -1.21 15.45 18.50
N TYR A 14 -1.31 16.01 17.30
CA TYR A 14 -2.34 15.71 16.32
C TYR A 14 -1.97 14.44 15.54
N PRO A 15 -2.89 13.48 15.32
CA PRO A 15 -4.35 13.56 15.55
C PRO A 15 -4.83 13.04 16.91
N ALA A 16 -3.94 12.64 17.84
CA ALA A 16 -4.34 12.12 19.15
C ALA A 16 -5.06 13.18 20.02
N SER A 17 -4.71 14.46 19.84
CA SER A 17 -5.46 15.60 20.37
C SER A 17 -5.90 16.53 19.22
N PRO A 18 -7.13 17.06 19.22
CA PRO A 18 -7.59 18.04 18.23
C PRO A 18 -7.03 19.45 18.48
N GLU A 19 -6.38 19.67 19.63
CA GLU A 19 -5.85 20.98 20.02
C GLU A 19 -4.48 21.24 19.42
N ILE A 20 -4.33 22.43 18.82
CA ILE A 20 -3.07 22.86 18.21
C ILE A 20 -2.79 24.30 18.65
N ILE A 21 -1.60 24.54 19.17
CA ILE A 21 -1.14 25.90 19.46
C ILE A 21 -0.08 26.28 18.43
N TYR A 22 -0.34 27.35 17.69
CA TYR A 22 0.60 27.89 16.72
C TYR A 22 1.27 29.13 17.28
N TYR A 23 2.60 29.14 17.23
CA TYR A 23 3.44 30.28 17.60
C TYR A 23 4.06 30.86 16.33
N GLY A 24 3.53 32.00 15.86
CA GLY A 24 4.15 32.83 14.83
C GLY A 24 4.39 34.25 15.35
N ASP A 25 4.12 35.27 14.52
CA ASP A 25 4.08 36.67 14.98
C ASP A 25 3.07 36.88 16.12
N ARG A 26 2.07 35.99 16.18
CA ARG A 26 1.07 35.92 17.23
C ARG A 26 0.76 34.47 17.56
N LYS A 27 0.37 34.22 18.82
CA LYS A 27 -0.17 32.95 19.29
C LYS A 27 -1.62 32.76 18.81
N PHE A 28 -1.89 31.60 18.23
CA PHE A 28 -3.25 31.13 17.90
C PHE A 28 -3.49 29.78 18.58
N ASN A 29 -4.67 29.60 19.16
CA ASN A 29 -5.13 28.30 19.66
C ASN A 29 -6.22 27.81 18.72
N TYR A 30 -6.06 26.57 18.28
CA TYR A 30 -7.02 25.92 17.40
C TYR A 30 -7.57 24.65 18.03
N THR A 31 -8.79 24.33 17.65
CA THR A 31 -9.39 23.01 17.88
C THR A 31 -9.93 22.51 16.55
N VAL A 32 -9.32 21.46 16.01
CA VAL A 32 -9.77 20.82 14.77
C VAL A 32 -11.07 20.07 15.05
N ILE A 33 -12.15 20.47 14.40
CA ILE A 33 -13.46 19.80 14.51
C ILE A 33 -13.60 18.80 13.35
N GLN A 34 -13.26 19.23 12.15
CA GLN A 34 -13.29 18.40 10.96
C GLN A 34 -12.10 18.74 10.06
N GLU A 35 -11.27 17.74 9.76
CA GLU A 35 -10.03 17.95 9.01
C GLU A 35 -10.26 18.21 7.52
N GLY A 36 -11.41 17.84 6.96
CA GLY A 36 -11.68 17.99 5.52
C GLY A 36 -10.73 17.22 4.59
N VAL A 37 -11.03 17.25 3.31
CA VAL A 37 -10.27 16.54 2.26
C VAL A 37 -9.94 17.51 1.13
N TYR A 38 -8.77 17.39 0.51
CA TYR A 38 -8.48 18.19 -0.68
C TYR A 38 -9.30 17.69 -1.87
N PRO A 39 -10.00 18.58 -2.59
CA PRO A 39 -10.65 18.22 -3.85
C PRO A 39 -9.67 17.62 -4.87
N PRO A 40 -10.18 16.96 -5.92
CA PRO A 40 -9.36 16.53 -7.04
C PRO A 40 -8.55 17.68 -7.62
N VAL A 41 -7.36 17.37 -8.17
CA VAL A 41 -6.40 18.39 -8.66
C VAL A 41 -7.04 19.40 -9.63
N ALA A 42 -8.00 18.97 -10.46
CA ALA A 42 -8.70 19.84 -11.40
C ALA A 42 -9.58 20.92 -10.74
N GLN A 43 -10.00 20.72 -9.49
CA GLN A 43 -10.88 21.62 -8.72
C GLN A 43 -10.18 22.25 -7.52
N LEU A 44 -9.01 21.75 -7.14
CA LEU A 44 -8.26 22.21 -5.96
C LEU A 44 -7.90 23.70 -6.09
N LYS A 45 -8.38 24.51 -5.14
CA LYS A 45 -8.01 25.92 -5.03
C LYS A 45 -6.89 26.11 -4.01
N PHE A 46 -6.18 27.22 -4.13
CA PHE A 46 -5.11 27.63 -3.24
C PHE A 46 -5.37 29.05 -2.73
N THR A 47 -4.84 29.36 -1.54
CA THR A 47 -4.79 30.73 -1.05
C THR A 47 -3.87 31.59 -1.92
N GLU A 48 -4.07 32.91 -1.88
CA GLU A 48 -3.26 33.86 -2.64
C GLU A 48 -1.85 34.06 -2.05
N ALA A 49 -1.00 34.76 -2.80
CA ALA A 49 0.36 35.15 -2.41
C ALA A 49 0.42 35.85 -1.04
N PRO A 50 1.55 35.76 -0.30
CA PRO A 50 2.83 35.18 -0.71
C PRO A 50 2.92 33.66 -0.56
N ASN A 51 1.98 33.03 0.13
CA ASN A 51 2.02 31.60 0.45
C ASN A 51 0.77 30.90 -0.07
N TYR A 52 0.96 29.92 -0.95
CA TYR A 52 -0.11 29.15 -1.58
C TYR A 52 -0.41 27.90 -0.75
N PHE A 53 -1.46 27.96 0.08
CA PHE A 53 -1.95 26.82 0.86
C PHE A 53 -3.14 26.17 0.15
N PRO A 54 -3.16 24.83 0.01
CA PRO A 54 -4.29 24.13 -0.59
C PRO A 54 -5.54 24.28 0.29
N VAL A 55 -6.68 24.52 -0.34
CA VAL A 55 -7.95 24.77 0.34
C VAL A 55 -8.75 23.46 0.44
N PRO A 56 -8.95 22.89 1.64
CA PRO A 56 -9.70 21.66 1.83
C PRO A 56 -11.21 21.90 1.72
N ASP A 57 -11.94 20.85 1.32
CA ASP A 57 -13.39 20.77 1.38
C ASP A 57 -13.86 20.13 2.70
N ASN A 58 -15.06 20.48 3.14
CA ASN A 58 -15.69 20.03 4.39
C ASN A 58 -14.75 20.18 5.61
N TYR A 59 -14.10 21.33 5.71
CA TYR A 59 -13.13 21.63 6.77
C TYR A 59 -13.76 22.51 7.83
N ILE A 60 -13.54 22.19 9.12
CA ILE A 60 -14.08 22.95 10.25
C ILE A 60 -13.02 23.04 11.34
N ILE A 61 -12.69 24.27 11.74
CA ILE A 61 -11.74 24.54 12.82
C ILE A 61 -12.27 25.65 13.72
N LYS A 62 -12.08 25.51 15.03
CA LYS A 62 -12.29 26.62 15.97
C LYS A 62 -10.98 27.33 16.19
N THR A 63 -11.01 28.66 16.26
CA THR A 63 -9.86 29.47 16.61
C THR A 63 -10.23 30.61 17.54
N THR A 64 -9.24 31.11 18.26
CA THR A 64 -9.39 32.27 19.13
C THR A 64 -9.21 33.59 18.35
N TRP A 65 -10.22 34.46 18.41
CA TRP A 65 -10.24 35.83 17.85
C TRP A 65 -10.20 36.90 18.95
N GLY A 66 -9.72 38.11 18.66
CA GLY A 66 -9.66 39.22 19.62
C GLY A 66 -8.31 39.32 20.33
N ARG A 67 -8.18 40.07 21.43
CA ARG A 67 -6.92 40.19 22.21
C ARG A 67 -7.18 40.08 23.71
N SER A 68 -6.26 39.44 24.43
CA SER A 68 -6.27 39.37 25.91
C SER A 68 -7.63 38.91 26.44
N ASN A 69 -8.26 39.66 27.34
CA ASN A 69 -9.48 39.27 28.03
C ASN A 69 -10.74 39.32 27.12
N ASN A 70 -10.63 39.93 25.94
CA ASN A 70 -11.70 39.98 24.93
C ASN A 70 -11.49 38.92 23.85
N CYS A 71 -10.86 37.80 24.22
CA CYS A 71 -10.67 36.67 23.33
C CYS A 71 -11.98 35.89 23.20
N GLN A 72 -12.49 35.76 21.99
CA GLN A 72 -13.68 34.97 21.67
C GLN A 72 -13.29 33.77 20.83
N THR A 73 -14.02 32.67 20.97
CA THR A 73 -13.86 31.52 20.07
C THR A 73 -14.79 31.72 18.88
N ILE A 74 -14.23 31.61 17.68
CA ILE A 74 -14.98 31.57 16.43
C ILE A 74 -14.83 30.19 15.80
N GLN A 75 -15.75 29.84 14.91
CA GLN A 75 -15.68 28.63 14.11
C GLN A 75 -15.54 29.01 12.64
N CYS A 76 -14.46 28.58 12.03
CA CYS A 76 -14.19 28.76 10.61
C CYS A 76 -14.56 27.46 9.89
N SER A 77 -15.22 27.56 8.74
CA SER A 77 -15.63 26.41 7.94
C SER A 77 -15.43 26.67 6.46
N ILE A 78 -15.04 25.63 5.71
CA ILE A 78 -14.85 25.69 4.27
C ILE A 78 -15.63 24.54 3.63
N TYR A 79 -16.45 24.89 2.65
CA TYR A 79 -17.24 23.95 1.85
C TYR A 79 -17.12 24.32 0.38
N TYR A 80 -17.02 23.34 -0.50
CA TYR A 80 -17.05 23.56 -1.94
C TYR A 80 -18.48 23.45 -2.47
N ILE A 81 -18.92 24.48 -3.17
CA ILE A 81 -20.21 24.53 -3.88
C ILE A 81 -19.88 24.78 -5.35
N GLU A 82 -20.33 23.88 -6.23
CA GLU A 82 -20.09 23.97 -7.69
C GLU A 82 -18.60 24.14 -8.05
N GLY A 83 -17.70 23.53 -7.28
CA GLY A 83 -16.25 23.59 -7.50
C GLY A 83 -15.56 24.84 -6.95
N ASN A 84 -16.27 25.71 -6.23
CA ASN A 84 -15.71 26.91 -5.60
C ASN A 84 -15.80 26.86 -4.07
N PRO A 85 -14.75 27.26 -3.35
CA PRO A 85 -14.76 27.27 -1.89
C PRO A 85 -15.58 28.45 -1.35
N HIS A 86 -16.44 28.15 -0.37
CA HIS A 86 -17.17 29.12 0.43
C HIS A 86 -16.55 29.15 1.83
N TYR A 87 -16.16 30.35 2.27
CA TYR A 87 -15.46 30.61 3.51
C TYR A 87 -16.44 31.16 4.54
N LEU A 88 -16.91 30.31 5.44
CA LEU A 88 -17.88 30.62 6.49
C LEU A 88 -17.17 30.86 7.82
N ILE A 89 -17.52 31.94 8.52
CA ILE A 89 -17.12 32.16 9.91
C ILE A 89 -18.37 32.35 10.77
N CYS A 90 -18.54 31.47 11.75
CA CYS A 90 -19.57 31.62 12.77
C CYS A 90 -18.98 32.18 14.07
N PHE A 91 -19.68 33.11 14.70
CA PHE A 91 -19.22 33.85 15.88
C PHE A 91 -20.38 34.31 16.77
N GLY A 92 -20.05 34.92 17.92
CA GLY A 92 -21.01 35.27 18.96
C GLY A 92 -21.36 34.09 19.86
N ASN A 93 -22.29 34.32 20.79
CA ASN A 93 -22.73 33.28 21.72
C ASN A 93 -23.32 32.10 20.94
N ASN A 94 -22.86 30.89 21.23
CA ASN A 94 -23.25 29.66 20.54
C ASN A 94 -23.14 29.71 19.01
N PHE A 95 -22.24 30.54 18.46
CA PHE A 95 -22.03 30.68 17.01
C PHE A 95 -23.28 31.15 16.23
N GLN A 96 -24.14 31.96 16.87
CA GLN A 96 -25.41 32.42 16.30
C GLN A 96 -25.28 33.40 15.10
N HIS A 97 -24.12 34.04 14.94
CA HIS A 97 -23.88 34.97 13.83
C HIS A 97 -22.93 34.33 12.81
N GLN A 98 -23.07 34.72 11.54
CA GLN A 98 -22.24 34.19 10.47
C GLN A 98 -21.84 35.27 9.46
N VAL A 99 -20.66 35.10 8.87
CA VAL A 99 -20.23 35.77 7.63
C VAL A 99 -19.79 34.73 6.63
N VAL A 100 -20.02 34.99 5.35
CA VAL A 100 -19.68 34.08 4.26
C VAL A 100 -19.01 34.88 3.15
N SER A 101 -17.78 34.50 2.81
CA SER A 101 -17.14 34.99 1.60
C SER A 101 -16.98 33.87 0.58
N VAL A 102 -17.17 34.23 -0.69
CA VAL A 102 -16.89 33.35 -1.85
C VAL A 102 -15.56 33.71 -2.53
N GLN A 103 -14.89 34.77 -2.06
CA GLN A 103 -13.68 35.31 -2.68
C GLN A 103 -12.43 34.70 -2.04
N SER A 104 -12.24 34.91 -0.74
CA SER A 104 -11.08 34.38 -0.03
C SER A 104 -11.31 34.25 1.48
N THR A 105 -10.39 33.56 2.15
CA THR A 105 -10.33 33.56 3.62
C THR A 105 -10.05 34.95 4.20
N PHE A 106 -9.36 35.83 3.47
CA PHE A 106 -9.07 37.17 3.92
C PHE A 106 -10.30 38.07 3.85
N ASP A 107 -11.08 37.96 2.79
CA ASP A 107 -12.35 38.69 2.64
C ASP A 107 -13.33 38.33 3.76
N ALA A 108 -13.47 37.04 4.08
CA ALA A 108 -14.28 36.60 5.23
C ALA A 108 -13.77 37.21 6.56
N SER A 109 -12.45 37.30 6.75
CA SER A 109 -11.85 37.92 7.93
C SER A 109 -12.13 39.43 8.01
N VAL A 110 -12.12 40.12 6.87
CA VAL A 110 -12.47 41.55 6.78
C VAL A 110 -13.94 41.77 7.11
N GLU A 111 -14.85 40.96 6.58
CA GLU A 111 -16.28 41.03 6.92
C GLU A 111 -16.51 40.83 8.42
N LEU A 112 -15.89 39.79 9.01
CA LEU A 112 -15.94 39.56 10.45
C LEU A 112 -15.42 40.78 11.24
N HIS A 113 -14.28 41.32 10.81
CA HIS A 113 -13.65 42.46 11.47
C HIS A 113 -14.53 43.71 11.41
N ASN A 114 -15.19 43.98 10.28
CA ASN A 114 -16.08 45.12 10.13
C ASN A 114 -17.31 45.03 11.05
N ILE A 115 -17.81 43.82 11.30
CA ILE A 115 -18.95 43.60 12.21
C ILE A 115 -18.51 43.73 13.68
N ILE A 116 -17.40 43.10 14.07
CA ILE A 116 -16.98 43.02 15.49
C ILE A 116 -16.19 44.26 15.93
N THR A 117 -15.40 44.86 15.05
CA THR A 117 -14.45 45.92 15.41
C THR A 117 -14.29 46.95 14.28
N SER A 118 -15.37 47.68 14.00
CA SER A 118 -15.43 48.74 12.99
C SER A 118 -14.34 49.82 13.10
N ASN A 119 -13.70 49.99 14.27
CA ASN A 119 -12.76 51.09 14.56
C ASN A 119 -11.26 50.72 14.54
N LYS A 120 -10.87 49.49 14.18
CA LYS A 120 -9.44 49.08 14.13
C LYS A 120 -8.91 48.93 12.71
N LYS A 121 -7.63 49.31 12.50
CA LYS A 121 -7.01 49.46 11.18
C LYS A 121 -6.64 48.16 10.45
N THR A 122 -6.53 47.00 11.11
CA THR A 122 -6.06 45.77 10.46
C THR A 122 -6.87 44.55 10.88
N ALA A 123 -7.46 43.89 9.88
CA ALA A 123 -8.05 42.56 10.01
C ALA A 123 -6.95 41.50 10.20
N VAL A 124 -7.29 40.36 10.81
CA VAL A 124 -6.37 39.25 10.98
C VAL A 124 -6.20 38.52 9.64
N SER A 125 -5.02 37.94 9.41
CA SER A 125 -4.76 37.08 8.25
C SER A 125 -5.81 35.96 8.14
N GLY A 126 -6.49 35.87 7.00
CA GLY A 126 -7.46 34.81 6.72
C GLY A 126 -6.86 33.41 6.81
N VAL A 127 -5.66 33.22 6.27
CA VAL A 127 -4.90 31.96 6.37
C VAL A 127 -4.78 31.50 7.83
N HIS A 128 -4.32 32.40 8.71
CA HIS A 128 -4.17 32.09 10.14
C HIS A 128 -5.53 31.92 10.82
N LEU A 129 -6.54 32.69 10.45
CA LEU A 129 -7.87 32.55 11.01
C LEU A 129 -8.47 31.16 10.72
N TYR A 130 -8.23 30.64 9.52
CA TYR A 130 -8.66 29.31 9.10
C TYR A 130 -7.62 28.22 9.42
N GLY A 131 -6.46 28.54 10.01
CA GLY A 131 -5.43 27.55 10.31
C GLY A 131 -4.91 26.78 9.08
N LEU A 132 -4.98 27.35 7.87
CA LEU A 132 -4.59 26.64 6.63
C LEU A 132 -3.08 26.38 6.55
N GLN A 133 -2.29 27.12 7.31
CA GLN A 133 -0.84 26.96 7.41
C GLN A 133 -0.40 25.78 8.30
N LEU A 134 -1.33 25.13 9.02
CA LEU A 134 -1.01 24.08 10.01
C LEU A 134 -0.51 22.82 9.31
N LYS A 135 0.79 22.54 9.46
CA LYS A 135 1.48 21.43 8.79
C LYS A 135 1.10 20.08 9.38
N CYS A 136 0.81 20.00 10.67
CA CYS A 136 0.39 18.76 11.31
C CYS A 136 -0.90 18.18 10.69
N ILE A 137 -1.84 19.04 10.28
CA ILE A 137 -3.08 18.63 9.61
C ILE A 137 -2.76 18.06 8.22
N ASP A 138 -1.95 18.75 7.42
CA ASP A 138 -1.57 18.29 6.08
C ASP A 138 -0.81 16.94 6.12
N ARG A 139 0.09 16.79 7.09
CA ARG A 139 0.82 15.54 7.36
C ARG A 139 -0.15 14.40 7.68
N ASN A 140 -1.18 14.64 8.49
CA ASN A 140 -2.18 13.64 8.84
C ASN A 140 -3.02 13.20 7.62
N ARG A 141 -3.49 14.16 6.81
CA ARG A 141 -4.24 13.87 5.56
C ARG A 141 -3.43 12.97 4.63
N LYS A 142 -2.13 13.28 4.45
CA LYS A 142 -1.22 12.47 3.64
C LYS A 142 -1.03 11.07 4.21
N SER A 143 -0.82 10.95 5.52
CA SER A 143 -0.65 9.65 6.19
C SER A 143 -1.86 8.72 5.98
N LYS A 144 -3.08 9.25 6.15
CA LYS A 144 -4.33 8.52 5.89
C LYS A 144 -4.46 8.07 4.44
N LEU A 145 -4.10 8.92 3.49
CA LEU A 145 -4.11 8.58 2.07
C LEU A 145 -3.16 7.41 1.76
N TRP A 146 -1.96 7.40 2.35
CA TRP A 146 -1.01 6.29 2.18
C TRP A 146 -1.51 4.98 2.80
N ALA A 147 -2.12 5.03 3.98
CA ALA A 147 -2.71 3.86 4.62
C ALA A 147 -3.82 3.22 3.75
N LEU A 148 -4.66 4.04 3.12
CA LEU A 148 -5.69 3.57 2.19
C LEU A 148 -5.11 2.90 0.93
N LYS A 149 -4.05 3.50 0.35
CA LYS A 149 -3.37 2.92 -0.82
C LYS A 149 -2.76 1.55 -0.51
N LEU A 150 -2.12 1.40 0.64
CA LEU A 150 -1.53 0.13 1.07
C LEU A 150 -2.60 -0.97 1.21
N HIS A 151 -3.77 -0.63 1.76
CA HIS A 151 -4.86 -1.60 1.91
C HIS A 151 -5.42 -2.05 0.55
N ASP A 152 -5.57 -1.14 -0.40
CA ASP A 152 -6.04 -1.45 -1.75
C ASP A 152 -5.03 -2.34 -2.52
N GLU A 153 -3.73 -2.03 -2.45
CA GLU A 153 -2.68 -2.86 -3.05
C GLU A 153 -2.60 -4.26 -2.41
N SER A 154 -2.72 -4.33 -1.08
CA SER A 154 -2.78 -5.61 -0.35
C SER A 154 -4.01 -6.43 -0.75
N SER A 155 -5.17 -5.77 -0.91
CA SER A 155 -6.42 -6.40 -1.33
C SER A 155 -6.34 -6.95 -2.75
N LYS A 156 -5.79 -6.18 -3.70
CA LYS A 156 -5.53 -6.63 -5.08
C LYS A 156 -4.58 -7.83 -5.12
N THR A 157 -3.51 -7.78 -4.33
CA THR A 157 -2.56 -8.90 -4.22
C THR A 157 -3.24 -10.16 -3.68
N THR A 158 -4.14 -10.02 -2.71
CA THR A 158 -4.89 -11.13 -2.12
C THR A 158 -5.91 -11.71 -3.12
N GLN A 159 -6.61 -10.86 -3.87
CA GLN A 159 -7.53 -11.31 -4.93
C GLN A 159 -6.79 -12.06 -6.06
N ILE A 160 -5.62 -11.56 -6.48
CA ILE A 160 -4.77 -12.25 -7.46
C ILE A 160 -4.32 -13.61 -6.93
N ARG A 161 -3.96 -13.71 -5.64
CA ARG A 161 -3.62 -14.99 -4.99
C ARG A 161 -4.80 -15.96 -5.03
N HIS A 162 -6.00 -15.51 -4.64
CA HIS A 162 -7.20 -16.37 -4.63
C HIS A 162 -7.62 -16.81 -6.04
N ALA A 163 -7.62 -15.91 -7.02
CA ALA A 163 -7.97 -16.24 -8.40
C ALA A 163 -7.04 -17.29 -9.02
N LYS A 164 -5.74 -17.22 -8.72
CA LYS A 164 -4.77 -18.23 -9.17
C LYS A 164 -4.95 -19.58 -8.47
N VAL A 165 -5.31 -19.60 -7.18
CA VAL A 165 -5.63 -20.85 -6.46
C VAL A 165 -6.86 -21.52 -7.06
N VAL A 166 -7.93 -20.77 -7.32
CA VAL A 166 -9.16 -21.28 -7.96
C VAL A 166 -8.86 -21.85 -9.35
N HIS A 167 -8.07 -21.13 -10.15
CA HIS A 167 -7.73 -21.59 -11.51
C HIS A 167 -6.92 -22.89 -11.54
N ILE A 168 -6.16 -23.19 -10.49
CA ILE A 168 -5.37 -24.42 -10.37
C ILE A 168 -6.23 -25.61 -9.89
N GLN A 169 -7.27 -25.37 -9.08
CA GLN A 169 -8.18 -26.43 -8.63
C GLN A 169 -8.98 -27.05 -9.78
N ASP A 170 -9.21 -26.29 -10.85
CA ASP A 170 -9.91 -26.77 -12.05
C ASP A 170 -9.02 -27.56 -13.02
N VAL A 171 -7.71 -27.68 -12.74
CA VAL A 171 -6.75 -28.45 -13.55
C VAL A 171 -6.25 -29.63 -12.72
N GLU A 172 -6.66 -30.85 -13.06
CA GLU A 172 -6.40 -32.09 -12.31
C GLU A 172 -4.91 -32.43 -12.07
N ASN A 173 -3.97 -31.65 -12.63
CA ASN A 173 -2.53 -31.75 -12.36
C ASN A 173 -1.90 -30.36 -12.16
N VAL A 174 -1.37 -30.10 -10.96
CA VAL A 174 -0.56 -28.91 -10.70
C VAL A 174 0.81 -29.09 -11.36
N LEU A 175 1.08 -28.31 -12.40
CA LEU A 175 2.41 -28.22 -13.02
C LEU A 175 3.47 -27.93 -11.92
N ARG A 176 4.61 -28.64 -11.95
CA ARG A 176 5.70 -28.54 -10.95
C ARG A 176 6.14 -27.10 -10.68
N ASP A 177 6.22 -26.28 -11.73
CA ASP A 177 6.58 -24.86 -11.58
C ASP A 177 5.50 -24.06 -10.86
N ALA A 178 4.21 -24.37 -11.08
CA ALA A 178 3.12 -23.75 -10.34
C ALA A 178 3.21 -24.09 -8.84
N TYR A 179 3.56 -25.33 -8.49
CA TYR A 179 3.80 -25.72 -7.09
C TYR A 179 4.97 -24.94 -6.46
N ARG A 180 6.09 -24.79 -7.20
CA ARG A 180 7.25 -24.01 -6.74
C ARG A 180 6.91 -22.55 -6.48
N TYR A 181 6.19 -21.92 -7.39
CA TYR A 181 5.69 -20.56 -7.20
C TYR A 181 4.77 -20.45 -5.99
N PHE A 182 3.91 -21.46 -5.76
CA PHE A 182 2.96 -21.42 -4.65
C PHE A 182 3.62 -21.65 -3.28
N ALA A 183 4.52 -22.63 -3.17
CA ALA A 183 5.31 -22.85 -1.97
C ALA A 183 6.24 -21.64 -1.68
N ALA A 184 6.57 -20.83 -2.69
CA ALA A 184 7.24 -19.54 -2.52
C ALA A 184 6.41 -18.48 -1.82
N MET A 185 5.10 -18.52 -1.98
CA MET A 185 4.18 -17.52 -1.48
C MET A 185 3.49 -17.95 -0.18
N GLU A 186 3.30 -19.25 0.04
CA GLU A 186 2.66 -19.81 1.24
C GLU A 186 3.69 -20.55 2.11
N SER A 187 3.96 -20.01 3.30
CA SER A 187 5.01 -20.55 4.18
C SER A 187 4.65 -21.88 4.82
N LYS A 188 3.36 -22.26 4.84
CA LYS A 188 2.89 -23.53 5.40
C LYS A 188 3.11 -24.72 4.48
N LEU A 189 3.46 -24.50 3.21
CA LEU A 189 3.70 -25.58 2.27
C LEU A 189 5.16 -26.02 2.26
N PRO A 190 5.42 -27.34 2.26
CA PRO A 190 6.77 -27.84 2.20
C PRO A 190 7.41 -27.45 0.86
N ARG A 191 8.63 -26.95 0.93
CA ARG A 191 9.42 -26.69 -0.26
C ARG A 191 9.77 -28.01 -0.94
N GLU A 192 9.94 -27.96 -2.25
CA GLU A 192 10.25 -29.16 -3.03
C GLU A 192 11.48 -29.91 -2.53
N TYR A 193 12.52 -29.20 -2.08
CA TYR A 193 13.69 -29.85 -1.49
C TYR A 193 13.32 -30.63 -0.22
N ALA A 194 12.42 -30.10 0.61
CA ALA A 194 11.98 -30.77 1.84
C ALA A 194 11.18 -32.03 1.51
N ILE A 195 10.31 -31.98 0.49
CA ILE A 195 9.58 -33.15 -0.02
C ILE A 195 10.56 -34.21 -0.54
N SER A 196 11.57 -33.78 -1.30
CA SER A 196 12.62 -34.67 -1.81
C SER A 196 13.43 -35.32 -0.70
N GLN A 197 13.75 -34.59 0.38
CA GLN A 197 14.44 -35.14 1.54
C GLN A 197 13.59 -36.20 2.25
N THR A 198 12.31 -35.91 2.49
CA THR A 198 11.38 -36.88 3.08
C THR A 198 11.25 -38.14 2.22
N HIS A 199 11.23 -38.02 0.89
CA HIS A 199 11.25 -39.17 -0.01
C HIS A 199 12.53 -40.02 0.14
N GLN A 200 13.69 -39.36 0.26
CA GLN A 200 14.97 -40.06 0.47
C GLN A 200 14.98 -40.80 1.82
N GLU A 201 14.47 -40.17 2.88
CA GLU A 201 14.33 -40.79 4.20
C GLU A 201 13.41 -42.02 4.16
N ILE A 202 12.25 -41.92 3.48
CA ILE A 202 11.33 -43.04 3.31
C ILE A 202 12.00 -44.18 2.55
N ASN A 203 12.69 -43.89 1.44
CA ASN A 203 13.35 -44.92 0.65
C ASN A 203 14.45 -45.63 1.45
N ALA A 204 15.30 -44.87 2.16
CA ALA A 204 16.32 -45.45 3.02
C ALA A 204 15.73 -46.33 4.13
N HIS A 205 14.57 -45.94 4.68
CA HIS A 205 13.87 -46.76 5.67
C HIS A 205 13.28 -48.04 5.06
N MET A 206 12.69 -47.93 3.87
CA MET A 206 12.11 -49.08 3.15
C MET A 206 13.17 -50.10 2.74
N GLU A 207 14.35 -49.65 2.30
CA GLU A 207 15.48 -50.53 1.97
C GLU A 207 15.95 -51.38 3.16
N GLN A 208 15.85 -50.88 4.38
CA GLN A 208 16.17 -51.65 5.60
C GLN A 208 15.09 -52.67 5.95
N LEU A 209 13.82 -52.35 5.68
CA LEU A 209 12.68 -53.21 6.02
C LEU A 209 12.42 -54.30 4.98
N ILE A 210 12.75 -54.06 3.71
CA ILE A 210 12.54 -55.00 2.61
C ILE A 210 13.86 -55.15 1.83
N PRO A 211 14.77 -56.05 2.25
CA PRO A 211 15.99 -56.32 1.52
C PRO A 211 15.65 -56.92 0.14
N ILE A 212 15.87 -56.15 -0.93
CA ILE A 212 15.75 -56.66 -2.30
C ILE A 212 17.07 -57.34 -2.65
N ASN A 213 17.12 -58.66 -2.49
CA ASN A 213 18.27 -59.46 -2.94
C ASN A 213 18.16 -59.68 -4.46
N PHE A 214 19.12 -59.15 -5.21
CA PHE A 214 19.25 -59.44 -6.63
C PHE A 214 19.82 -60.85 -6.81
N VAL A 215 19.07 -61.73 -7.48
CA VAL A 215 19.58 -63.03 -7.94
C VAL A 215 20.07 -62.82 -9.37
N ASP A 216 21.37 -62.96 -9.57
CA ASP A 216 22.01 -62.83 -10.88
C ASP A 216 21.77 -64.13 -11.68
N LEU A 217 20.71 -64.15 -12.49
CA LEU A 217 20.43 -65.27 -13.39
C LEU A 217 21.33 -65.12 -14.62
N THR A 218 22.57 -65.64 -14.53
CA THR A 218 23.40 -65.80 -15.73
C THR A 218 22.75 -66.82 -16.66
N PRO A 219 22.37 -66.46 -17.90
CA PRO A 219 21.81 -67.42 -18.83
C PRO A 219 22.94 -68.33 -19.33
N THR A 220 22.98 -69.60 -18.91
CA THR A 220 23.94 -70.60 -19.42
C THR A 220 23.53 -71.17 -20.79
N ILE A 221 22.51 -70.61 -21.44
CA ILE A 221 22.08 -71.08 -22.76
C ILE A 221 22.85 -70.29 -23.82
N THR A 222 23.94 -70.86 -24.32
CA THR A 222 24.46 -70.50 -25.65
C THR A 222 23.37 -70.86 -26.68
N PRO A 223 22.82 -69.89 -27.42
CA PRO A 223 21.92 -70.23 -28.52
C PRO A 223 22.77 -70.92 -29.59
N ASP A 224 22.45 -72.18 -29.90
CA ASP A 224 22.97 -72.87 -31.07
C ASP A 224 22.23 -72.29 -32.29
N PHE A 225 22.94 -71.52 -33.11
CA PHE A 225 22.41 -70.90 -34.33
C PHE A 225 22.68 -71.77 -35.59
N SER A 226 22.88 -73.08 -35.43
CA SER A 226 23.18 -73.96 -36.58
C SER A 226 21.94 -74.39 -37.39
N GLU A 227 20.72 -74.04 -36.95
CA GLU A 227 19.50 -74.28 -37.73
C GLU A 227 19.17 -73.10 -38.65
N GLU A 228 18.80 -73.40 -39.90
CA GLU A 228 18.30 -72.39 -40.85
C GLU A 228 17.05 -71.71 -40.27
N PRO A 229 16.97 -70.37 -40.34
CA PRO A 229 15.83 -69.64 -39.79
C PRO A 229 14.55 -69.93 -40.60
N ASP A 230 13.52 -70.43 -39.93
CA ASP A 230 12.17 -70.65 -40.51
C ASP A 230 11.46 -69.36 -40.97
N ILE A 231 12.01 -68.19 -40.62
CA ILE A 231 11.42 -66.87 -40.89
C ILE A 231 12.38 -66.07 -41.75
N THR A 232 12.04 -65.92 -43.03
CA THR A 232 12.83 -65.18 -44.03
C THR A 232 12.29 -63.77 -44.31
N ASP A 233 11.30 -63.29 -43.54
CA ASP A 233 10.77 -61.94 -43.72
C ASP A 233 11.80 -60.89 -43.24
N PRO A 234 12.30 -60.02 -44.13
CA PRO A 234 13.37 -59.08 -43.81
C PRO A 234 12.97 -58.05 -42.74
N ILE A 235 11.68 -57.76 -42.58
CA ILE A 235 11.18 -56.81 -41.57
C ILE A 235 11.25 -57.43 -40.17
N ILE A 236 10.93 -58.71 -40.05
CA ILE A 236 10.96 -59.43 -38.77
C ILE A 236 12.41 -59.70 -38.34
N VAL A 237 13.28 -60.04 -39.28
CA VAL A 237 14.72 -60.25 -39.00
C VAL A 237 15.40 -58.97 -38.50
N GLU A 238 14.99 -57.80 -38.98
CA GLU A 238 15.54 -56.52 -38.53
C GLU A 238 15.07 -56.15 -37.10
N GLN A 239 13.83 -56.49 -36.74
CA GLN A 239 13.25 -56.18 -35.42
C GLN A 239 13.70 -57.14 -34.31
N VAL A 240 14.07 -58.38 -34.64
CA VAL A 240 14.48 -59.40 -33.66
C VAL A 240 16.00 -59.43 -33.46
N ARG A 241 16.77 -58.64 -34.22
CA ARG A 241 18.22 -58.51 -34.00
C ARG A 241 18.45 -57.96 -32.58
N PRO A 242 19.22 -58.65 -31.71
CA PRO A 242 19.41 -58.23 -30.34
C PRO A 242 20.01 -56.81 -30.32
N LEU A 243 19.25 -55.87 -29.74
CA LEU A 243 19.70 -54.52 -29.46
C LEU A 243 21.02 -54.63 -28.69
N GLN A 244 22.13 -54.19 -29.30
CA GLN A 244 23.39 -54.07 -28.60
C GLN A 244 23.20 -53.07 -27.46
N PHE A 245 23.01 -53.63 -26.27
CA PHE A 245 22.80 -52.94 -25.01
C PHE A 245 24.14 -52.33 -24.56
N ASN A 246 24.65 -51.32 -25.27
CA ASN A 246 25.86 -50.58 -24.90
C ASN A 246 25.93 -49.23 -25.66
N SER A 247 25.21 -48.20 -25.19
CA SER A 247 25.59 -46.79 -25.44
C SER A 247 24.85 -45.69 -24.65
N LEU A 248 23.89 -45.98 -23.75
CA LEU A 248 23.07 -44.91 -23.14
C LEU A 248 23.45 -44.44 -21.72
N PHE A 249 24.58 -44.89 -21.16
CA PHE A 249 25.14 -44.31 -19.93
C PHE A 249 26.50 -43.67 -20.18
N ASN A 250 26.50 -42.50 -20.82
CA ASN A 250 27.58 -41.53 -20.70
C ASN A 250 27.00 -40.12 -20.89
N VAL A 251 26.47 -39.55 -19.80
CA VAL A 251 26.12 -38.13 -19.75
C VAL A 251 27.33 -37.39 -19.14
N PRO A 252 27.98 -36.45 -19.85
CA PRO A 252 29.07 -35.67 -19.27
C PRO A 252 28.54 -34.61 -18.29
N HIS A 253 29.26 -34.43 -17.17
CA HIS A 253 29.04 -33.32 -16.23
C HIS A 253 29.24 -31.95 -16.90
N PRO A 254 28.45 -30.92 -16.55
CA PRO A 254 28.70 -29.56 -17.01
C PRO A 254 29.88 -28.91 -16.24
N PRO A 255 30.69 -28.06 -16.89
CA PRO A 255 31.81 -27.40 -16.24
C PRO A 255 31.33 -26.26 -15.32
N HIS A 256 32.01 -26.14 -14.19
CA HIS A 256 31.96 -24.98 -13.30
C HIS A 256 32.31 -23.69 -14.05
N PHE A 257 31.44 -22.68 -13.94
CA PHE A 257 31.77 -21.27 -13.73
C PHE A 257 30.63 -20.60 -12.96
#